data_AF-A0A938VNH6-F1
#
_entry.id   AF-A0A938VNH6-F1
#
_cell.length_a   1.000
_cell.length_b   1.000
_cell.length_c   1.000
_cell.angle_alpha   90.00
_cell.angle_beta   90.00
_cell.angle_gamma   90.00
#
_symmetry.space_group_name_H-M   'P 1'
#
loop_
_entity.id
_entity.type
_entity.pdbx_description
1 polymer ?
#
loop_
_entity_poly.entity_id
_entity_poly.type
_entity_poly.pdbx_seq_one_letter_code
_entity_poly.pdbx_strand_id
1 'polypeptide(L)'
;MYDPDLYLLADNHALMHHWGLTRTLGRPARAADRPLIVADRPWEGSQIACWGTVVHDPADGLFKLWYQTRDDAAAARNPVSRSVICYASSRDGRTWDKPNLGVAAYRGSTAHNVVYAVDDFDLPHQLDNFVVLHEPSDRDPARRYKMLAWVRSLEQRFQMGFVSLFSPDGIRWTRHPGYTVPRLGDRMGCYRDHLAGRYVMNSRQPWRNLRQHGVQGKRQVARAESLDFVRWTEAESIIKLDDEDGVDDQFYGLTPFVWGNQYVGFLELYHRATEHLDLQLVTSRDGVHWDRPAGRAAFFGRGPDSAWDETWAAFTSNPPLVRGDEMWLYYDGRTGGHQTNRRHGAIGLATAKRDRFAGLTAGIQEGQAVTERLTCGAKRLLLNLNARCGEVAVDVFDGEGEPIPGYQRADASPVSGNHVDAEITWSGKHLAPHVGEPLYLRFWIKYGTLFAFRFAD
;
A
#
# COMPACT_ATOMS: atom_id res chain seq x y z
N MET A 1 -2.28 -8.16 -6.15
CA MET A 1 -2.44 -9.37 -6.97
C MET A 1 -3.68 -9.15 -7.83
N TYR A 2 -3.52 -9.13 -9.15
CA TYR A 2 -4.68 -8.97 -10.04
C TYR A 2 -5.44 -10.29 -10.09
N ASP A 3 -6.75 -10.22 -9.89
CA ASP A 3 -7.68 -11.32 -9.98
C ASP A 3 -9.00 -10.74 -10.54
N PRO A 4 -9.32 -10.97 -11.83
CA PRO A 4 -10.50 -10.37 -12.46
C PRO A 4 -11.81 -10.88 -11.83
N ASP A 5 -11.77 -12.05 -11.19
CA ASP A 5 -12.93 -12.70 -10.60
C ASP A 5 -13.14 -12.31 -9.13
N LEU A 6 -12.20 -11.58 -8.52
CA LEU A 6 -12.33 -11.00 -7.18
C LEU A 6 -12.85 -9.56 -7.24
N TYR A 7 -14.05 -9.38 -6.71
CA TYR A 7 -14.73 -8.08 -6.61
C TYR A 7 -14.67 -7.58 -5.16
N LEU A 8 -13.91 -6.51 -4.93
CA LEU A 8 -13.90 -5.82 -3.64
C LEU A 8 -15.09 -4.87 -3.55
N LEU A 9 -15.77 -4.84 -2.40
CA LEU A 9 -16.86 -3.89 -2.13
C LEU A 9 -16.37 -2.58 -1.50
N ALA A 10 -15.14 -2.20 -1.84
CA ALA A 10 -14.50 -0.98 -1.36
C ALA A 10 -15.00 0.29 -2.08
N ASP A 11 -15.59 0.15 -3.26
CA ASP A 11 -16.22 1.23 -4.03
C ASP A 11 -17.56 0.77 -4.63
N ASN A 12 -18.21 1.64 -5.40
CA ASN A 12 -19.52 1.37 -6.00
C ASN A 12 -19.44 0.82 -7.42
N HIS A 13 -18.27 0.63 -8.02
CA HIS A 13 -18.18 0.32 -9.45
C HIS A 13 -18.83 -1.02 -9.81
N ALA A 14 -18.76 -2.02 -8.92
CA ALA A 14 -19.41 -3.31 -9.14
C ALA A 14 -20.90 -3.30 -8.77
N LEU A 15 -21.46 -2.18 -8.32
CA LEU A 15 -22.80 -2.07 -7.73
C LEU A 15 -23.67 -1.11 -8.54
N MET A 16 -24.79 -1.62 -9.02
CA MET A 16 -25.83 -0.77 -9.61
C MET A 16 -26.51 0.07 -8.52
N HIS A 17 -26.81 -0.55 -7.37
CA HIS A 17 -27.33 0.16 -6.20
C HIS A 17 -27.18 -0.66 -4.92
N HIS A 18 -27.29 0.02 -3.78
CA HIS A 18 -27.44 -0.62 -2.47
C HIS A 18 -28.44 0.15 -1.60
N TRP A 19 -29.15 -0.55 -0.72
CA TRP A 19 -30.15 0.03 0.18
C TRP A 19 -29.99 -0.55 1.60
N GLY A 20 -30.11 0.30 2.62
CA GLY A 20 -29.96 -0.13 4.03
C GLY A 20 -28.53 -0.54 4.42
N LEU A 21 -27.54 -0.25 3.57
CA LEU A 21 -26.13 -0.60 3.75
C LEU A 21 -25.25 0.64 3.88
N THR A 22 -24.25 0.56 4.76
CA THR A 22 -23.21 1.59 4.91
C THR A 22 -21.83 0.98 4.66
N ARG A 23 -20.97 1.70 3.92
CA ARG A 23 -19.60 1.24 3.69
C ARG A 23 -18.74 1.38 4.94
N THR A 24 -18.16 0.28 5.40
CA THR A 24 -17.32 0.19 6.60
C THR A 24 -15.91 -0.28 6.22
N LEU A 25 -14.89 0.36 6.78
CA LEU A 25 -13.49 -0.03 6.57
C LEU A 25 -13.15 -1.33 7.31
N GLY A 26 -12.39 -2.22 6.68
CA GLY A 26 -11.78 -3.37 7.34
C GLY A 26 -10.50 -2.92 8.05
N ARG A 27 -10.63 -2.48 9.31
CA ARG A 27 -9.54 -1.89 10.07
C ARG A 27 -8.43 -2.91 10.35
N PRO A 28 -7.20 -2.72 9.83
CA PRO A 28 -6.05 -3.53 10.24
C PRO A 28 -5.73 -3.31 11.72
N ALA A 29 -5.29 -4.37 12.39
CA ALA A 29 -4.88 -4.33 13.78
C ALA A 29 -3.36 -4.48 13.89
N ARG A 30 -2.74 -3.78 14.84
CA ARG A 30 -1.32 -4.02 15.18
C ARG A 30 -1.15 -5.47 15.61
N ALA A 31 -0.14 -6.15 15.07
CA ALA A 31 0.14 -7.54 15.41
C ALA A 31 0.76 -7.69 16.82
N ALA A 32 1.39 -6.63 17.33
CA ALA A 32 1.96 -6.54 18.66
C ALA A 32 2.07 -5.07 19.12
N ASP A 33 2.10 -4.85 20.43
CA ASP A 33 2.30 -3.52 21.02
C ASP A 33 3.75 -3.01 20.87
N ARG A 34 4.70 -3.93 20.71
CA ARG A 34 6.12 -3.60 20.52
C ARG A 34 6.48 -3.63 19.03
N PRO A 35 7.41 -2.77 18.58
CA PRO A 35 7.91 -2.82 17.21
C PRO A 35 8.69 -4.12 16.96
N LEU A 36 8.68 -4.58 15.71
CA LEU A 36 9.45 -5.74 15.26
C LEU A 36 10.94 -5.41 15.09
N ILE A 37 11.25 -4.17 14.69
CA ILE A 37 12.62 -3.70 14.46
C ILE A 37 12.75 -2.30 15.03
N VAL A 38 13.83 -2.08 15.78
CA VAL A 38 14.21 -0.79 16.38
C VAL A 38 15.62 -0.40 15.93
N ALA A 39 16.00 0.86 16.15
CA ALA A 39 17.39 1.30 16.02
C ALA A 39 18.21 0.75 17.21
N ASP A 40 18.97 -0.32 16.98
CA ASP A 40 19.78 -1.02 18.00
C ASP A 40 21.21 -1.33 17.52
N ARG A 41 21.62 -0.73 16.40
CA ARG A 41 23.00 -0.82 15.88
C ARG A 41 23.66 0.57 15.84
N PRO A 42 24.99 0.66 16.05
CA PRO A 42 25.69 1.94 16.13
C PRO A 42 25.58 2.83 14.88
N TRP A 43 25.31 2.25 13.71
CA TRP A 43 25.17 2.97 12.44
C TRP A 43 23.73 3.44 12.14
N GLU A 44 22.75 3.08 12.96
CA GLU A 44 21.33 3.38 12.70
C GLU A 44 20.87 4.75 13.22
N GLY A 45 21.64 5.34 14.14
CA GLY A 45 21.28 6.62 14.75
C GLY A 45 20.07 6.50 15.67
N SER A 46 19.23 7.54 15.68
CA SER A 46 18.08 7.65 16.59
C SER A 46 16.79 7.09 16.00
N GLN A 47 16.75 6.82 14.69
CA GLN A 47 15.54 6.44 13.99
C GLN A 47 15.83 5.48 12.84
N ILE A 48 14.96 4.47 12.69
CA ILE A 48 14.82 3.72 11.45
C ILE A 48 13.43 3.94 10.87
N ALA A 49 13.31 3.83 9.55
CA ALA A 49 12.02 3.90 8.86
C ALA A 49 11.98 2.90 7.71
N CYS A 50 10.86 2.19 7.62
CA CYS A 50 10.55 1.34 6.48
C CYS A 50 9.74 2.13 5.44
N TRP A 51 10.39 3.12 4.80
CA TRP A 51 9.78 3.84 3.69
C TRP A 51 9.55 2.97 2.46
N GLY A 52 10.45 2.01 2.26
CA GLY A 52 10.50 1.12 1.10
C GLY A 52 9.60 -0.09 1.26
N THR A 53 10.16 -1.27 1.06
CA THR A 53 9.38 -2.48 0.79
C THR A 53 9.81 -3.66 1.63
N VAL A 54 8.83 -4.51 1.99
CA VAL A 54 9.08 -5.87 2.49
C VAL A 54 8.61 -6.86 1.45
N VAL A 55 9.49 -7.78 1.06
CA VAL A 55 9.18 -8.84 0.10
C VAL A 55 9.34 -10.20 0.77
N HIS A 56 8.54 -11.19 0.35
CA HIS A 56 8.80 -12.60 0.65
C HIS A 56 9.29 -13.24 -0.64
N ASP A 57 10.57 -13.60 -0.68
CA ASP A 57 11.19 -14.16 -1.87
C ASP A 57 11.02 -15.69 -1.87
N PRO A 58 10.26 -16.28 -2.81
CA PRO A 58 10.07 -17.72 -2.87
C PRO A 58 11.35 -18.48 -3.23
N ALA A 59 12.37 -17.83 -3.81
CA ALA A 59 13.60 -18.49 -4.23
C ALA A 59 14.45 -18.97 -3.03
N ASP A 60 14.44 -18.23 -1.92
CA ASP A 60 15.15 -18.59 -0.69
C ASP A 60 14.23 -18.71 0.53
N GLY A 61 12.94 -18.41 0.37
CA GLY A 61 11.92 -18.47 1.41
C GLY A 61 12.02 -17.34 2.44
N LEU A 62 12.90 -16.36 2.25
CA LEU A 62 13.13 -15.29 3.20
C LEU A 62 12.19 -14.11 2.98
N PHE A 63 11.74 -13.53 4.09
CA PHE A 63 11.31 -12.15 4.09
C PHE A 63 12.55 -11.25 4.05
N LYS A 64 12.54 -10.27 3.15
CA LYS A 64 13.62 -9.32 2.94
C LYS A 64 13.06 -7.92 3.13
N LEU A 65 13.78 -7.12 3.91
CA LEU A 65 13.42 -5.76 4.26
C LEU A 65 14.60 -4.86 3.98
N TRP A 66 14.31 -3.74 3.33
CA TRP A 66 15.24 -2.61 3.26
C TRP A 66 14.67 -1.47 4.10
N TYR A 67 15.52 -0.86 4.92
CA TYR A 67 15.10 0.24 5.79
C TYR A 67 16.12 1.38 5.78
N GLN A 68 15.63 2.59 5.99
CA GLN A 68 16.45 3.79 6.07
C GLN A 68 16.85 4.05 7.52
N THR A 69 18.09 4.48 7.73
CA THR A 69 18.56 5.04 9.00
C THR A 69 18.40 6.55 9.03
N ARG A 70 18.29 7.12 10.24
CA ARG A 70 18.29 8.55 10.45
C ARG A 70 18.94 8.89 11.79
N ASP A 71 19.96 9.73 11.72
CA ASP A 71 20.73 10.18 12.89
C ASP A 71 20.56 11.69 13.09
N ASP A 72 19.41 12.09 13.64
CA ASP A 72 19.06 13.51 13.80
C ASP A 72 20.02 14.24 14.77
N ALA A 73 20.57 13.54 15.76
CA ALA A 73 21.53 14.08 16.73
C ALA A 73 22.93 14.35 16.12
N ALA A 74 23.35 13.54 15.13
CA ALA A 74 24.54 13.84 14.33
C ALA A 74 24.25 14.87 13.23
N ALA A 75 23.04 14.89 12.67
CA ALA A 75 22.65 15.79 11.58
C ALA A 75 22.69 17.28 11.96
N ALA A 76 22.53 17.62 13.25
CA ALA A 76 22.73 18.97 13.79
C ALA A 76 24.20 19.45 13.70
N ARG A 77 25.16 18.52 13.58
CA ARG A 77 26.60 18.78 13.53
C ARG A 77 27.21 18.57 12.15
N ASN A 78 26.70 17.61 11.37
CA ASN A 78 27.15 17.38 10.00
C ASN A 78 26.00 16.90 9.08
N PRO A 79 25.53 17.76 8.15
CA PRO A 79 24.51 17.45 7.13
C PRO A 79 24.80 16.25 6.21
N VAL A 80 26.05 15.82 6.08
CA VAL A 80 26.47 14.77 5.14
C VAL A 80 26.19 13.36 5.72
N SER A 81 26.08 13.22 7.04
CA SER A 81 26.02 11.91 7.74
C SER A 81 24.60 11.30 7.86
N ARG A 82 23.65 11.71 7.00
CA ARG A 82 22.21 11.77 7.34
C ARG A 82 21.41 10.46 7.30
N SER A 83 21.57 9.63 6.27
CA SER A 83 20.73 8.45 6.04
C SER A 83 21.43 7.44 5.13
N VAL A 84 21.41 6.16 5.50
CA VAL A 84 21.81 5.05 4.62
C VAL A 84 20.70 4.03 4.51
N ILE A 85 20.77 3.17 3.49
CA ILE A 85 19.85 2.04 3.33
C ILE A 85 20.52 0.79 3.89
N CYS A 86 19.83 0.16 4.83
CA CYS A 86 20.21 -1.10 5.46
C CYS A 86 19.29 -2.24 5.02
N TYR A 87 19.74 -3.47 5.25
CA TYR A 87 19.01 -4.69 4.93
C TYR A 87 18.78 -5.56 6.16
N ALA A 88 17.58 -6.13 6.29
CA ALA A 88 17.27 -7.17 7.26
C ALA A 88 16.56 -8.34 6.58
N SER A 89 16.70 -9.53 7.16
CA SER A 89 16.03 -10.74 6.68
C SER A 89 15.30 -11.47 7.79
N SER A 90 14.26 -12.22 7.45
CA SER A 90 13.50 -13.02 8.40
C SER A 90 13.00 -14.31 7.75
N ARG A 91 12.85 -15.38 8.54
CA ARG A 91 12.22 -16.64 8.09
C ARG A 91 10.71 -16.67 8.33
N ASP A 92 10.22 -15.89 9.30
CA ASP A 92 8.82 -15.89 9.76
C ASP A 92 8.10 -14.55 9.53
N GLY A 93 8.83 -13.51 9.11
CA GLY A 93 8.38 -12.14 8.93
C GLY A 93 8.19 -11.36 10.24
N ARG A 94 8.48 -11.97 11.38
CA ARG A 94 8.28 -11.36 12.71
C ARG A 94 9.60 -11.13 13.44
N THR A 95 10.50 -12.09 13.36
CA THR A 95 11.84 -12.04 13.95
C THR A 95 12.85 -11.71 12.87
N TRP A 96 13.57 -10.60 13.03
CA TRP A 96 14.43 -10.06 11.98
C TRP A 96 15.90 -10.09 12.36
N ASP A 97 16.70 -10.64 11.45
CA ASP A 97 18.15 -10.63 11.50
C ASP A 97 18.69 -9.42 10.72
N LYS A 98 19.67 -8.72 11.31
CA LYS A 98 20.45 -7.64 10.67
C LYS A 98 21.86 -8.16 10.36
N PRO A 99 22.05 -8.91 9.25
CA PRO A 99 23.30 -9.60 8.99
C PRO A 99 24.44 -8.62 8.66
N ASN A 100 25.67 -8.93 9.07
CA ASN A 100 26.83 -8.21 8.55
C ASN A 100 27.05 -8.60 7.08
N LEU A 101 26.86 -7.64 6.17
CA LEU A 101 26.90 -7.88 4.72
C LEU A 101 28.25 -7.52 4.09
N GLY A 102 29.00 -6.58 4.66
CA GLY A 102 30.33 -6.24 4.16
C GLY A 102 30.37 -5.55 2.79
N VAL A 103 29.24 -5.03 2.27
CA VAL A 103 29.12 -4.62 0.86
C VAL A 103 29.25 -3.12 0.59
N ALA A 104 28.94 -2.25 1.56
CA ALA A 104 29.06 -0.80 1.43
C ALA A 104 30.03 -0.27 2.49
N ALA A 105 30.75 0.82 2.21
CA ALA A 105 31.55 1.50 3.22
C ALA A 105 30.70 2.56 3.93
N TYR A 106 30.66 2.54 5.26
CA TYR A 106 30.00 3.57 6.04
C TYR A 106 30.76 3.86 7.32
N ARG A 107 31.05 5.15 7.57
CA ARG A 107 31.83 5.62 8.73
C ARG A 107 33.15 4.85 8.92
N GLY A 108 33.84 4.53 7.81
CA GLY A 108 35.14 3.85 7.82
C GLY A 108 35.10 2.35 8.09
N SER A 109 33.91 1.72 8.06
CA SER A 109 33.74 0.28 8.24
C SER A 109 32.84 -0.29 7.15
N THR A 110 32.93 -1.60 6.93
CA THR A 110 31.95 -2.38 6.14
C THR A 110 31.22 -3.40 7.02
N ALA A 111 31.58 -3.52 8.31
CA ALA A 111 31.11 -4.55 9.23
C ALA A 111 29.69 -4.26 9.77
N HIS A 112 28.72 -4.22 8.86
CA HIS A 112 27.34 -3.81 9.10
C HIS A 112 26.42 -4.31 7.98
N ASN A 113 25.12 -4.04 8.10
CA ASN A 113 24.09 -4.42 7.13
C ASN A 113 23.69 -3.29 6.16
N VAL A 114 24.49 -2.23 6.04
CA VAL A 114 24.28 -1.17 5.02
C VAL A 114 24.50 -1.75 3.62
N VAL A 115 23.56 -1.50 2.72
CA VAL A 115 23.59 -1.93 1.31
C VAL A 115 23.73 -0.77 0.32
N TYR A 116 23.42 0.46 0.75
CA TYR A 116 23.64 1.64 -0.07
C TYR A 116 23.85 2.90 0.78
N ALA A 117 24.90 3.63 0.44
CA ALA A 117 25.20 4.98 0.88
C ALA A 117 25.39 5.86 -0.37
N VAL A 118 25.16 7.17 -0.26
CA VAL A 118 25.30 8.12 -1.39
C VAL A 118 26.74 8.65 -1.51
N ASP A 119 27.72 7.75 -1.35
CA ASP A 119 29.15 8.03 -1.47
C ASP A 119 29.68 7.87 -2.90
N ASP A 120 28.87 7.34 -3.80
CA ASP A 120 29.15 7.13 -5.23
C ASP A 120 28.83 8.35 -6.11
N PHE A 121 28.71 9.55 -5.52
CA PHE A 121 28.54 10.83 -6.19
C PHE A 121 29.80 11.70 -6.07
N ASP A 122 30.08 12.50 -7.10
CA ASP A 122 31.24 13.41 -7.13
C ASP A 122 31.17 14.52 -6.07
N LEU A 123 29.95 14.91 -5.67
CA LEU A 123 29.70 15.91 -4.64
C LEU A 123 29.00 15.27 -3.43
N PRO A 124 29.09 15.87 -2.23
CA PRO A 124 28.33 15.40 -1.08
C PRO A 124 26.82 15.41 -1.36
N HIS A 125 26.19 14.24 -1.23
CA HIS A 125 24.74 14.06 -1.36
C HIS A 125 24.12 13.62 -0.04
N GLN A 126 22.80 13.84 0.06
CA GLN A 126 21.95 13.25 1.08
C GLN A 126 20.94 12.33 0.41
N LEU A 127 20.69 11.19 1.05
CA LEU A 127 19.58 10.28 0.77
C LEU A 127 18.37 10.56 1.66
N ASP A 128 17.19 10.43 1.09
CA ASP A 128 15.93 10.31 1.85
C ASP A 128 14.92 9.54 1.03
N ASN A 129 14.15 8.63 1.62
CA ASN A 129 13.14 7.80 0.97
C ASN A 129 13.65 6.93 -0.21
N PHE A 130 13.11 5.72 -0.31
CA PHE A 130 13.39 4.82 -1.42
C PHE A 130 12.30 3.75 -1.53
N VAL A 131 12.25 3.07 -2.67
CA VAL A 131 11.47 1.85 -2.90
C VAL A 131 12.36 0.80 -3.54
N VAL A 132 12.17 -0.47 -3.18
CA VAL A 132 12.77 -1.62 -3.87
C VAL A 132 11.66 -2.44 -4.55
N LEU A 133 11.83 -2.72 -5.84
CA LEU A 133 10.99 -3.66 -6.58
C LEU A 133 11.75 -4.98 -6.74
N HIS A 134 11.07 -6.09 -6.49
CA HIS A 134 11.56 -7.44 -6.76
C HIS A 134 10.86 -8.00 -8.00
N GLU A 135 11.63 -8.14 -9.07
CA GLU A 135 11.21 -8.53 -10.42
C GLU A 135 12.05 -9.74 -10.87
N PRO A 136 11.84 -10.93 -10.27
CA PRO A 136 12.69 -12.10 -10.53
C PRO A 136 12.66 -12.57 -11.98
N SER A 137 11.61 -12.20 -12.72
CA SER A 137 11.40 -12.49 -14.14
C SER A 137 12.00 -11.45 -15.10
N ASP A 138 12.74 -10.44 -14.61
CA ASP A 138 13.46 -9.53 -15.51
C ASP A 138 14.44 -10.33 -16.38
N ARG A 139 14.50 -9.98 -17.67
CA ARG A 139 15.37 -10.65 -18.65
C ARG A 139 16.84 -10.39 -18.36
N ASP A 140 17.16 -9.25 -17.77
CA ASP A 140 18.50 -8.94 -17.29
C ASP A 140 18.64 -9.39 -15.83
N PRO A 141 19.46 -10.41 -15.53
CA PRO A 141 19.64 -10.89 -14.16
C PRO A 141 20.23 -9.83 -13.23
N ALA A 142 20.92 -8.80 -13.74
CA ALA A 142 21.43 -7.68 -12.92
C ALA A 142 20.31 -6.73 -12.46
N ARG A 143 19.09 -6.87 -12.99
CA ARG A 143 17.94 -5.98 -12.74
C ARG A 143 16.79 -6.68 -12.01
N ARG A 144 17.04 -7.87 -11.43
CA ARG A 144 16.06 -8.61 -10.62
C ARG A 144 15.53 -7.80 -9.44
N TYR A 145 16.38 -6.96 -8.88
CA TYR A 145 15.99 -5.93 -7.93
C TYR A 145 16.23 -4.57 -8.55
N LYS A 146 15.28 -3.66 -8.33
CA LYS A 146 15.36 -2.27 -8.79
C LYS A 146 15.05 -1.35 -7.64
N MET A 147 15.76 -0.24 -7.51
CA MET A 147 15.52 0.74 -6.48
C MET A 147 15.36 2.12 -7.09
N LEU A 148 14.36 2.87 -6.64
CA LEU A 148 14.37 4.33 -6.76
C LEU A 148 14.74 4.89 -5.39
N ALA A 149 15.76 5.73 -5.33
CA ALA A 149 16.17 6.43 -4.13
C ALA A 149 16.16 7.93 -4.39
N TRP A 150 15.56 8.73 -3.51
CA TRP A 150 15.66 10.18 -3.63
C TRP A 150 16.95 10.68 -3.02
N VAL A 151 17.62 11.54 -3.76
CA VAL A 151 18.89 12.14 -3.36
C VAL A 151 18.89 13.63 -3.66
N ARG A 152 19.69 14.38 -2.89
CA ARG A 152 19.98 15.79 -3.18
C ARG A 152 21.45 16.10 -2.95
N SER A 153 22.02 16.94 -3.81
CA SER A 153 23.31 17.56 -3.54
C SER A 153 23.18 18.52 -2.34
N LEU A 154 24.17 18.49 -1.46
CA LEU A 154 24.28 19.41 -0.33
C LEU A 154 24.93 20.73 -0.73
N GLU A 155 25.60 20.77 -1.89
CA GLU A 155 26.30 21.94 -2.40
C GLU A 155 25.51 22.63 -3.53
N GLN A 156 24.74 21.86 -4.31
CA GLN A 156 24.01 22.38 -5.48
C GLN A 156 22.50 22.25 -5.32
N ARG A 157 21.85 23.37 -4.98
CA ARG A 157 20.42 23.44 -4.63
C ARG A 157 19.45 22.83 -5.66
N PHE A 158 19.79 22.82 -6.95
CA PHE A 158 18.90 22.32 -8.01
C PHE A 158 19.22 20.89 -8.46
N GLN A 159 20.28 20.28 -7.93
CA GLN A 159 20.60 18.88 -8.16
C GLN A 159 19.90 18.03 -7.09
N MET A 160 18.67 17.61 -7.39
CA MET A 160 17.88 16.70 -6.57
C MET A 160 16.90 15.90 -7.41
N GLY A 161 16.44 14.78 -6.88
CA GLY A 161 15.45 13.92 -7.50
C GLY A 161 15.74 12.45 -7.24
N PHE A 162 15.14 11.58 -8.03
CA PHE A 162 15.35 10.15 -7.89
C PHE A 162 16.46 9.65 -8.80
N VAL A 163 17.23 8.69 -8.29
CA VAL A 163 18.16 7.86 -9.06
C VAL A 163 17.69 6.42 -9.06
N SER A 164 17.92 5.73 -10.17
CA SER A 164 17.67 4.30 -10.28
C SER A 164 18.90 3.51 -9.87
N LEU A 165 18.70 2.42 -9.15
CA LEU A 165 19.74 1.43 -8.89
C LEU A 165 19.23 0.04 -9.26
N PHE A 166 20.14 -0.82 -9.66
CA PHE A 166 19.86 -2.19 -10.05
C PHE A 166 20.71 -3.16 -9.25
N SER A 167 20.16 -4.31 -8.91
CA SER A 167 20.86 -5.34 -8.17
C SER A 167 20.40 -6.74 -8.59
N PRO A 168 21.32 -7.71 -8.73
CA PRO A 168 20.96 -9.12 -8.95
C PRO A 168 20.42 -9.80 -7.68
N ASP A 169 20.82 -9.34 -6.49
CA ASP A 169 20.60 -10.01 -5.21
C ASP A 169 19.88 -9.14 -4.16
N GLY A 170 19.61 -7.87 -4.48
CA GLY A 170 19.02 -6.89 -3.57
C GLY A 170 19.99 -6.38 -2.49
N ILE A 171 21.26 -6.78 -2.54
CA ILE A 171 22.29 -6.45 -1.55
C ILE A 171 23.38 -5.58 -2.20
N ARG A 172 23.83 -5.93 -3.41
CA ARG A 172 24.86 -5.21 -4.15
C ARG A 172 24.21 -4.34 -5.22
N TRP A 173 24.20 -3.04 -4.99
CA TRP A 173 23.50 -2.07 -5.83
C TRP A 173 24.45 -1.35 -6.78
N THR A 174 24.06 -1.21 -8.04
CA THR A 174 24.73 -0.38 -9.04
C THR A 174 23.82 0.76 -9.44
N ARG A 175 24.27 2.00 -9.24
CA ARG A 175 23.51 3.20 -9.60
C ARG A 175 23.56 3.45 -11.11
N HIS A 176 22.41 3.73 -11.69
CA HIS A 176 22.32 4.26 -13.05
C HIS A 176 22.85 5.70 -13.09
N PRO A 177 23.67 6.08 -14.09
CA PRO A 177 24.18 7.43 -14.20
C PRO A 177 23.08 8.51 -14.25
N GLY A 178 23.31 9.61 -13.54
CA GLY A 178 22.42 10.78 -13.52
C GLY A 178 21.12 10.61 -12.73
N TYR A 179 20.35 11.69 -12.67
CA TYR A 179 19.02 11.72 -12.07
C TYR A 179 18.00 11.16 -13.05
N THR A 180 17.39 10.04 -12.67
CA THR A 180 16.33 9.36 -13.43
C THR A 180 15.03 10.18 -13.43
N VAL A 181 14.70 10.81 -12.31
CA VAL A 181 13.51 11.65 -12.16
C VAL A 181 13.92 12.95 -11.46
N PRO A 182 14.34 13.98 -12.21
CA PRO A 182 14.86 15.20 -11.62
C PRO A 182 13.73 16.04 -11.00
N ARG A 183 14.04 16.73 -9.90
CA ARG A 183 13.24 17.82 -9.30
C ARG A 183 11.85 17.44 -8.77
N LEU A 184 11.60 16.17 -8.48
CA LEU A 184 10.40 15.69 -7.79
C LEU A 184 10.63 15.57 -6.26
N GLY A 185 9.56 15.56 -5.46
CA GLY A 185 9.67 15.51 -3.99
C GLY A 185 10.13 14.15 -3.44
N ASP A 186 10.67 14.11 -2.21
CA ASP A 186 11.24 12.88 -1.61
C ASP A 186 10.26 11.72 -1.42
N ARG A 187 9.09 11.94 -0.79
CA ARG A 187 8.13 10.87 -0.49
C ARG A 187 7.54 10.33 -1.78
N MET A 188 7.67 9.02 -1.97
CA MET A 188 7.15 8.30 -3.13
C MET A 188 6.54 6.95 -2.79
N GLY A 189 5.74 6.41 -3.71
CA GLY A 189 5.48 4.99 -3.87
C GLY A 189 5.77 4.61 -5.32
N CYS A 190 6.32 3.42 -5.57
CA CYS A 190 6.57 2.94 -6.93
C CYS A 190 6.25 1.45 -7.02
N TYR A 191 5.68 1.01 -8.15
CA TYR A 191 5.29 -0.37 -8.37
C TYR A 191 5.34 -0.71 -9.86
N ARG A 192 5.42 -2.02 -10.16
CA ARG A 192 5.18 -2.55 -11.50
C ARG A 192 3.66 -2.72 -11.68
N ASP A 193 3.11 -1.97 -12.62
CA ASP A 193 1.73 -2.13 -13.07
C ASP A 193 1.71 -3.19 -14.18
N HIS A 194 1.34 -4.41 -13.81
CA HIS A 194 1.23 -5.52 -14.75
C HIS A 194 0.01 -5.42 -15.67
N LEU A 195 -1.02 -4.66 -15.29
CA LEU A 195 -2.20 -4.44 -16.14
C LEU A 195 -1.86 -3.50 -17.29
N ALA A 196 -1.19 -2.39 -16.96
CA ALA A 196 -0.85 -1.39 -17.94
C ALA A 196 0.54 -1.63 -18.58
N GLY A 197 1.30 -2.64 -18.14
CA GLY A 197 2.58 -3.05 -18.71
C GLY A 197 3.73 -2.08 -18.45
N ARG A 198 3.69 -1.31 -17.35
CA ARG A 198 4.62 -0.20 -17.08
C ARG A 198 5.02 -0.11 -15.62
N TYR A 199 6.04 0.68 -15.32
CA TYR A 199 6.34 1.14 -13.97
C TYR A 199 5.59 2.43 -13.70
N VAL A 200 5.03 2.55 -12.50
CA VAL A 200 4.32 3.75 -12.05
C VAL A 200 4.97 4.22 -10.76
N MET A 201 5.22 5.52 -10.69
CA MET A 201 5.73 6.21 -9.52
C MET A 201 4.72 7.28 -9.14
N ASN A 202 4.44 7.36 -7.85
CA ASN A 202 3.71 8.45 -7.24
C ASN A 202 4.67 9.20 -6.34
N SER A 203 4.59 10.51 -6.32
CA SER A 203 5.36 11.37 -5.44
C SER A 203 4.54 12.62 -5.14
N ARG A 204 5.13 13.58 -4.43
CA ARG A 204 4.51 14.88 -4.19
C ARG A 204 4.87 15.82 -5.34
N GLN A 205 3.88 16.52 -5.89
CA GLN A 205 4.12 17.51 -6.94
C GLN A 205 5.12 18.59 -6.46
N PRO A 206 6.05 19.08 -7.31
CA PRO A 206 7.00 20.11 -6.91
C PRO A 206 6.30 21.43 -6.57
N TRP A 207 6.51 21.92 -5.35
CA TRP A 207 5.95 23.16 -4.76
C TRP A 207 6.24 24.46 -5.56
N ARG A 208 7.10 24.41 -6.58
CA ARG A 208 7.60 25.61 -7.28
C ARG A 208 6.59 26.25 -8.23
N ASN A 209 5.79 25.44 -8.93
CA ASN A 209 4.85 25.98 -9.92
C ASN A 209 3.71 26.75 -9.25
N LEU A 210 3.31 26.38 -8.02
CA LEU A 210 2.21 27.03 -7.30
C LEU A 210 2.62 28.36 -6.63
N ARG A 211 3.88 28.48 -6.14
CA ARG A 211 4.39 29.74 -5.56
C ARG A 211 4.48 30.87 -6.58
N GLN A 212 4.75 30.55 -7.84
CA GLN A 212 4.84 31.55 -8.93
C GLN A 212 3.49 32.21 -9.23
N HIS A 213 2.38 31.60 -8.80
CA HIS A 213 1.03 32.14 -8.98
C HIS A 213 0.38 32.64 -7.67
N GLY A 214 1.16 32.87 -6.61
CA GLY A 214 0.64 33.42 -5.34
C GLY A 214 -0.23 32.46 -4.52
N VAL A 215 -0.32 31.18 -4.91
CA VAL A 215 -1.10 30.17 -4.19
C VAL A 215 -0.21 29.53 -3.11
N GLN A 216 -0.63 29.56 -1.84
CA GLN A 216 -0.08 28.66 -0.81
C GLN A 216 -0.52 27.22 -1.14
N GLY A 217 0.22 26.55 -2.02
CA GLY A 217 -0.11 25.19 -2.43
C GLY A 217 0.02 24.20 -1.28
N LYS A 218 -1.03 23.41 -1.02
CA LYS A 218 -0.94 22.22 -0.15
C LYS A 218 -0.29 21.07 -0.93
N ARG A 219 0.31 20.08 -0.26
CA ARG A 219 0.94 18.93 -0.95
C ARG A 219 -0.14 18.08 -1.63
N GLN A 220 0.13 17.69 -2.86
CA GLN A 220 -0.75 16.88 -3.72
C GLN A 220 0.02 15.68 -4.25
N VAL A 221 -0.71 14.64 -4.64
CA VAL A 221 -0.11 13.44 -5.25
C VAL A 221 0.08 13.68 -6.74
N ALA A 222 1.29 13.42 -7.21
CA ALA A 222 1.67 13.41 -8.61
C ALA A 222 2.11 12.02 -9.04
N ARG A 223 1.93 11.69 -10.32
CA ARG A 223 2.17 10.40 -10.93
C ARG A 223 3.05 10.55 -12.16
N ALA A 224 3.99 9.64 -12.35
CA ALA A 224 4.78 9.51 -13.56
C ALA A 224 4.98 8.04 -13.91
N GLU A 225 5.20 7.76 -15.19
CA GLU A 225 5.30 6.40 -15.73
C GLU A 225 6.65 6.15 -16.39
N SER A 226 7.06 4.89 -16.46
CA SER A 226 8.23 4.46 -17.21
C SER A 226 8.04 3.06 -17.77
N LEU A 227 8.58 2.78 -18.95
CA LEU A 227 8.61 1.41 -19.51
C LEU A 227 9.87 0.64 -19.07
N ASP A 228 10.95 1.35 -18.76
CA ASP A 228 12.30 0.78 -18.58
C ASP A 228 12.91 1.10 -17.20
N PHE A 229 12.16 1.76 -16.32
CA PHE A 229 12.57 2.23 -15.00
C PHE A 229 13.61 3.37 -15.02
N VAL A 230 14.06 3.81 -16.20
CA VAL A 230 15.12 4.82 -16.37
C VAL A 230 14.57 6.11 -16.94
N ARG A 231 13.68 6.02 -17.93
CA ARG A 231 13.07 7.16 -18.61
C ARG A 231 11.64 7.31 -18.12
N TRP A 232 11.37 8.43 -17.46
CA TRP A 232 10.07 8.71 -16.87
C TRP A 232 9.37 9.85 -17.59
N THR A 233 8.05 9.79 -17.66
CA THR A 233 7.22 10.90 -18.12
C THR A 233 7.32 12.09 -17.17
N GLU A 234 6.84 13.25 -17.61
CA GLU A 234 6.56 14.34 -16.68
C GLU A 234 5.54 13.89 -15.63
N ALA A 235 5.66 14.44 -14.41
CA ALA A 235 4.78 14.08 -13.31
C ALA A 235 3.50 14.93 -13.33
N GLU A 236 2.35 14.28 -13.36
CA GLU A 236 1.03 14.91 -13.41
C GLU A 236 0.30 14.74 -12.08
N SER A 237 -0.43 15.76 -11.62
CA SER A 237 -1.19 15.67 -10.38
C SER A 237 -2.45 14.80 -10.57
N ILE A 238 -2.60 13.79 -9.71
CA ILE A 238 -3.70 12.79 -9.77
C ILE A 238 -4.64 12.85 -8.57
N ILE A 239 -4.19 13.36 -7.42
CA ILE A 239 -5.06 13.56 -6.23
C ILE A 239 -4.75 14.93 -5.63
N LYS A 240 -5.79 15.75 -5.51
CA LYS A 240 -5.73 17.12 -4.99
C LYS A 240 -6.63 17.24 -3.77
N LEU A 241 -6.22 18.09 -2.83
CA LEU A 241 -7.07 18.43 -1.69
C LEU A 241 -8.27 19.24 -2.18
N ASP A 242 -9.41 19.03 -1.54
CA ASP A 242 -10.67 19.73 -1.81
C ASP A 242 -11.23 20.36 -0.52
N ASP A 243 -12.45 20.89 -0.59
CA ASP A 243 -13.10 21.61 0.51
C ASP A 243 -13.57 20.69 1.65
N GLU A 244 -13.61 19.37 1.45
CA GLU A 244 -13.89 18.41 2.52
C GLU A 244 -12.64 18.09 3.35
N ASP A 245 -11.45 18.45 2.87
CA ASP A 245 -10.19 18.25 3.59
C ASP A 245 -9.89 19.38 4.59
N GLY A 246 -9.20 19.02 5.67
CA GLY A 246 -8.81 19.97 6.72
C GLY A 246 -7.96 21.13 6.18
N VAL A 247 -8.10 22.29 6.82
CA VAL A 247 -7.36 23.50 6.43
C VAL A 247 -5.83 23.30 6.47
N ASP A 248 -5.35 22.43 7.36
CA ASP A 248 -3.94 22.12 7.56
C ASP A 248 -3.50 20.77 6.96
N ASP A 249 -4.42 20.05 6.31
CA ASP A 249 -4.15 18.74 5.72
C ASP A 249 -3.23 18.81 4.49
N GLN A 250 -2.43 17.77 4.33
CA GLN A 250 -1.53 17.59 3.21
C GLN A 250 -1.46 16.11 2.80
N PHE A 251 -1.52 15.81 1.51
CA PHE A 251 -1.20 14.46 1.05
C PHE A 251 0.33 14.27 1.07
N TYR A 252 0.80 13.46 2.00
CA TYR A 252 2.22 13.21 2.20
C TYR A 252 2.76 12.19 1.19
N GLY A 253 1.96 11.21 0.82
CA GLY A 253 2.34 10.13 -0.08
C GLY A 253 1.14 9.28 -0.48
N LEU A 254 1.34 8.44 -1.49
CA LEU A 254 0.38 7.43 -1.94
C LEU A 254 1.15 6.14 -2.21
N THR A 255 0.69 5.05 -1.62
CA THR A 255 1.11 3.69 -1.98
C THR A 255 -0.03 2.98 -2.71
N PRO A 256 -0.05 3.00 -4.05
CA PRO A 256 -1.05 2.29 -4.83
C PRO A 256 -0.56 0.91 -5.27
N PHE A 257 -1.50 0.01 -5.49
CA PHE A 257 -1.26 -1.33 -5.97
C PHE A 257 -2.53 -1.92 -6.60
N VAL A 258 -2.36 -2.93 -7.44
CA VAL A 258 -3.48 -3.71 -7.99
C VAL A 258 -3.90 -4.79 -6.99
N TRP A 259 -5.20 -4.87 -6.70
CA TRP A 259 -5.80 -5.92 -5.87
C TRP A 259 -7.18 -6.32 -6.36
N GLY A 260 -7.38 -7.62 -6.60
CA GLY A 260 -8.59 -8.09 -7.27
C GLY A 260 -8.71 -7.46 -8.64
N ASN A 261 -9.90 -6.99 -8.99
CA ASN A 261 -10.18 -6.35 -10.27
C ASN A 261 -10.01 -4.81 -10.27
N GLN A 262 -9.27 -4.24 -9.31
CA GLN A 262 -9.12 -2.79 -9.17
C GLN A 262 -7.76 -2.35 -8.64
N TYR A 263 -7.53 -1.03 -8.67
CA TYR A 263 -6.46 -0.40 -7.91
C TYR A 263 -6.98 -0.05 -6.52
N VAL A 264 -6.13 -0.28 -5.53
CA VAL A 264 -6.30 0.13 -4.14
C VAL A 264 -5.06 0.93 -3.76
N GLY A 265 -5.20 1.88 -2.85
CA GLY A 265 -4.06 2.60 -2.32
C GLY A 265 -4.21 3.02 -0.87
N PHE A 266 -3.07 3.28 -0.25
CA PHE A 266 -2.97 3.91 1.05
C PHE A 266 -2.50 5.36 0.86
N LEU A 267 -3.42 6.29 1.06
CA LEU A 267 -3.16 7.73 0.99
C LEU A 267 -2.73 8.23 2.37
N GLU A 268 -1.53 8.81 2.44
CA GLU A 268 -0.97 9.36 3.67
C GLU A 268 -1.49 10.78 3.88
N LEU A 269 -2.33 10.98 4.90
CA LEU A 269 -2.87 12.28 5.28
C LEU A 269 -2.06 12.86 6.44
N TYR A 270 -1.34 13.93 6.18
CA TYR A 270 -0.53 14.64 7.16
C TYR A 270 -1.27 15.87 7.69
N HIS A 271 -1.58 15.85 8.99
CA HIS A 271 -2.21 16.95 9.71
C HIS A 271 -1.12 17.90 10.22
N ARG A 272 -0.94 19.04 9.55
CA ARG A 272 0.24 19.87 9.77
C ARG A 272 0.25 20.59 11.13
N ALA A 273 -0.92 20.85 11.73
CA ALA A 273 -1.02 21.51 13.02
C ALA A 273 -0.58 20.60 14.19
N THR A 274 -0.98 19.33 14.14
CA THR A 274 -0.65 18.31 15.16
C THR A 274 0.61 17.53 14.81
N GLU A 275 1.06 17.62 13.55
CA GLU A 275 2.12 16.80 12.97
C GLU A 275 1.81 15.29 13.01
N HIS A 276 0.53 14.93 13.02
CA HIS A 276 0.08 13.54 12.94
C HIS A 276 -0.04 13.05 11.51
N LEU A 277 0.16 11.75 11.31
CA LEU A 277 -0.11 11.09 10.03
C LEU A 277 -0.95 9.83 10.20
N ASP A 278 -2.06 9.80 9.48
CA ASP A 278 -2.95 8.65 9.35
C ASP A 278 -3.11 8.24 7.87
N LEU A 279 -3.58 7.02 7.64
CA LEU A 279 -3.76 6.44 6.31
C LEU A 279 -5.23 6.35 5.95
N GLN A 280 -5.59 6.87 4.79
CA GLN A 280 -6.90 6.65 4.18
C GLN A 280 -6.81 5.57 3.10
N LEU A 281 -7.89 4.81 2.95
CA LEU A 281 -8.08 3.93 1.81
C LEU A 281 -8.48 4.76 0.58
N VAL A 282 -7.92 4.44 -0.58
CA VAL A 282 -8.35 4.97 -1.88
C VAL A 282 -8.54 3.84 -2.89
N THR A 283 -9.44 4.04 -3.85
CA THR A 283 -9.74 3.06 -4.91
C THR A 283 -9.72 3.72 -6.28
N SER A 284 -9.35 2.97 -7.31
CA SER A 284 -9.33 3.45 -8.69
C SER A 284 -9.53 2.31 -9.68
N ARG A 285 -9.99 2.64 -10.89
CA ARG A 285 -10.14 1.70 -12.01
C ARG A 285 -9.07 1.86 -13.09
N ASP A 286 -8.37 2.99 -13.10
CA ASP A 286 -7.37 3.32 -14.12
C ASP A 286 -6.00 3.75 -13.53
N GLY A 287 -5.91 3.86 -12.20
CA GLY A 287 -4.71 4.32 -11.50
C GLY A 287 -4.45 5.83 -11.62
N VAL A 288 -5.40 6.61 -12.16
CA VAL A 288 -5.31 8.05 -12.41
C VAL A 288 -6.42 8.80 -11.67
N HIS A 289 -7.67 8.33 -11.76
CA HIS A 289 -8.81 8.89 -11.05
C HIS A 289 -9.09 8.07 -9.79
N TRP A 290 -9.11 8.73 -8.64
CA TRP A 290 -9.17 8.05 -7.34
C TRP A 290 -10.37 8.50 -6.51
N ASP A 291 -11.07 7.53 -5.95
CA ASP A 291 -12.13 7.71 -4.97
C ASP A 291 -11.62 7.49 -3.55
N ARG A 292 -12.22 8.18 -2.57
CA ARG A 292 -11.92 8.07 -1.14
C ARG A 292 -13.13 7.52 -0.39
N PRO A 293 -13.29 6.19 -0.29
CA PRO A 293 -14.49 5.57 0.25
C PRO A 293 -14.68 5.79 1.76
N ALA A 294 -15.84 5.34 2.27
CA ALA A 294 -16.18 5.29 3.70
C ALA A 294 -16.05 6.64 4.43
N GLY A 295 -16.45 7.73 3.76
CA GLY A 295 -16.41 9.08 4.34
C GLY A 295 -15.01 9.54 4.72
N ARG A 296 -13.97 9.07 4.00
CA ARG A 296 -12.56 9.46 4.21
C ARG A 296 -12.04 9.12 5.62
N ALA A 297 -12.66 8.16 6.31
CA ALA A 297 -12.19 7.73 7.62
C ALA A 297 -10.78 7.11 7.54
N ALA A 298 -10.01 7.22 8.62
CA ALA A 298 -8.70 6.56 8.72
C ALA A 298 -8.88 5.03 8.65
N PHE A 299 -8.22 4.42 7.66
CA PHE A 299 -8.10 2.98 7.47
C PHE A 299 -7.15 2.38 8.49
N PHE A 300 -6.00 3.02 8.68
CA PHE A 300 -5.02 2.73 9.72
C PHE A 300 -4.44 4.06 10.19
N GLY A 301 -4.01 4.13 11.45
CA GLY A 301 -3.56 5.38 12.02
C GLY A 301 -2.63 5.18 13.20
N ARG A 302 -2.23 6.30 13.80
CA ARG A 302 -1.30 6.36 14.93
C ARG A 302 -1.71 5.49 16.12
N GLY A 303 -0.72 5.15 16.94
CA GLY A 303 -0.92 4.42 18.19
C GLY A 303 -1.63 5.28 19.24
N PRO A 304 -2.09 4.67 20.35
CA PRO A 304 -2.51 5.45 21.51
C PRO A 304 -1.34 6.31 22.02
N ASP A 305 -1.66 7.34 22.80
CA ASP A 305 -0.64 8.21 23.37
C ASP A 305 0.39 7.39 24.19
N SER A 306 1.66 7.79 24.11
CA SER A 306 2.85 7.08 24.62
C SER A 306 3.23 5.77 23.91
N ALA A 307 2.50 5.35 22.87
CA ALA A 307 2.95 4.26 22.00
C ALA A 307 4.15 4.69 21.15
N TRP A 308 4.91 3.70 20.67
CA TRP A 308 6.10 3.95 19.82
C TRP A 308 5.75 4.53 18.44
N ASP A 309 4.47 4.45 18.04
CA ASP A 309 3.89 4.95 16.80
C ASP A 309 2.77 5.99 17.04
N GLU A 310 2.82 6.70 18.17
CA GLU A 310 1.79 7.65 18.62
C GLU A 310 1.57 8.89 17.73
N THR A 311 2.54 9.25 16.88
CA THR A 311 2.43 10.44 16.00
C THR A 311 2.33 10.09 14.52
N TRP A 312 2.90 8.97 14.10
CA TRP A 312 3.03 8.64 12.68
C TRP A 312 2.88 7.15 12.48
N ALA A 313 2.06 6.75 11.53
CA ALA A 313 1.97 5.37 11.05
C ALA A 313 1.80 5.36 9.52
N ALA A 314 2.80 4.85 8.80
CA ALA A 314 2.73 4.73 7.34
C ALA A 314 3.12 3.33 6.87
N PHE A 315 2.31 2.74 5.98
CA PHE A 315 2.61 1.43 5.41
C PHE A 315 3.80 1.50 4.45
N THR A 316 4.49 0.37 4.34
CA THR A 316 5.50 0.15 3.30
C THR A 316 4.93 0.39 1.92
N SER A 317 5.77 0.84 0.99
CA SER A 317 5.40 1.20 -0.38
C SER A 317 5.24 0.00 -1.32
N ASN A 318 4.66 -1.11 -0.82
CA ASN A 318 4.30 -2.30 -1.60
C ASN A 318 2.91 -2.84 -1.19
N PRO A 319 2.28 -3.70 -2.01
CA PRO A 319 1.00 -4.32 -1.66
C PRO A 319 1.12 -5.15 -0.37
N PRO A 320 0.02 -5.37 0.39
CA PRO A 320 0.01 -6.28 1.52
C PRO A 320 0.52 -7.67 1.14
N LEU A 321 1.29 -8.32 2.03
CA LEU A 321 1.71 -9.69 1.82
C LEU A 321 0.59 -10.64 2.27
N VAL A 322 0.13 -11.51 1.37
CA VAL A 322 -0.88 -12.53 1.71
C VAL A 322 -0.22 -13.70 2.44
N ARG A 323 -0.71 -14.03 3.64
CA ARG A 323 -0.26 -15.17 4.44
C ARG A 323 -1.48 -15.96 4.90
N GLY A 324 -1.86 -16.97 4.10
CA GLY A 324 -3.12 -17.69 4.30
C GLY A 324 -4.31 -16.75 4.19
N ASP A 325 -5.07 -16.65 5.27
CA ASP A 325 -6.29 -15.84 5.36
C ASP A 325 -6.02 -14.40 5.83
N GLU A 326 -4.75 -14.00 5.93
CA GLU A 326 -4.35 -12.67 6.39
C GLU A 326 -3.61 -11.87 5.31
N MET A 327 -3.77 -10.56 5.39
CA MET A 327 -2.88 -9.55 4.81
C MET A 327 -1.95 -9.05 5.90
N TRP A 328 -0.65 -9.06 5.62
CA TRP A 328 0.38 -8.50 6.45
C TRP A 328 0.86 -7.17 5.86
N LEU A 329 0.81 -6.14 6.69
CA LEU A 329 1.07 -4.75 6.36
C LEU A 329 2.18 -4.23 7.28
N TYR A 330 3.42 -4.24 6.81
CA TYR A 330 4.50 -3.62 7.56
C TYR A 330 4.34 -2.11 7.51
N TYR A 331 4.76 -1.44 8.58
CA TYR A 331 4.62 0.00 8.69
C TYR A 331 5.78 0.61 9.46
N ASP A 332 6.13 1.85 9.11
CA ASP A 332 6.97 2.69 9.94
C ASP A 332 6.11 3.46 10.95
N GLY A 333 6.57 3.46 12.20
CA GLY A 333 5.93 4.17 13.30
C GLY A 333 6.92 5.07 14.02
N ARG A 334 6.45 6.20 14.55
CA ARG A 334 7.31 7.20 15.22
C ARG A 334 6.70 7.80 16.47
N THR A 335 7.59 8.26 17.34
CA THR A 335 7.29 9.21 18.42
C THR A 335 7.68 10.63 18.03
N GLY A 336 6.96 11.63 18.52
CA GLY A 336 7.24 13.04 18.27
C GLY A 336 6.83 13.56 16.88
N GLY A 337 6.63 14.88 16.78
CA GLY A 337 6.21 15.55 15.55
C GLY A 337 7.30 15.60 14.47
N HIS A 338 6.89 15.76 13.22
CA HIS A 338 7.77 15.78 12.04
C HIS A 338 8.87 16.88 12.13
N GLN A 339 8.62 18.00 12.80
CA GLN A 339 9.62 19.08 12.92
C GLN A 339 10.49 18.98 14.17
N THR A 340 10.33 17.93 14.97
CA THR A 340 11.11 17.74 16.20
C THR A 340 12.37 16.91 15.95
N ASN A 341 13.43 17.21 16.71
CA ASN A 341 14.69 16.45 16.71
C ASN A 341 14.71 15.33 17.76
N ARG A 342 13.61 15.14 18.51
CA ARG A 342 13.47 14.12 19.56
C ARG A 342 12.40 13.12 19.13
N ARG A 343 12.74 12.31 18.15
CA ARG A 343 11.88 11.25 17.64
C ARG A 343 12.63 9.94 17.60
N HIS A 344 11.89 8.87 17.87
CA HIS A 344 12.33 7.51 17.66
C HIS A 344 11.45 6.94 16.56
N GLY A 345 12.05 6.19 15.63
CA GLY A 345 11.28 5.47 14.61
C GLY A 345 11.65 4.01 14.64
N ALA A 346 10.63 3.19 14.42
CA ALA A 346 10.71 1.74 14.43
C ALA A 346 9.77 1.16 13.37
N ILE A 347 9.83 -0.16 13.19
CA ILE A 347 9.06 -0.86 12.16
C ILE A 347 8.17 -1.88 12.85
N GLY A 348 6.89 -1.86 12.52
CA GLY A 348 5.87 -2.76 13.04
C GLY A 348 5.18 -3.55 11.94
N LEU A 349 4.23 -4.37 12.37
CA LEU A 349 3.34 -5.15 11.51
C LEU A 349 1.90 -4.91 11.94
N ALA A 350 1.03 -4.61 10.98
CA ALA A 350 -0.41 -4.70 11.12
C ALA A 350 -0.92 -5.90 10.32
N THR A 351 -2.00 -6.53 10.79
CA THR A 351 -2.68 -7.61 10.10
C THR A 351 -4.15 -7.29 9.89
N ALA A 352 -4.69 -7.78 8.78
CA ALA A 352 -6.11 -7.77 8.48
C ALA A 352 -6.49 -9.11 7.85
N LYS A 353 -7.74 -9.54 7.94
CA LYS A 353 -8.21 -10.67 7.13
C LYS A 353 -8.12 -10.32 5.65
N ARG A 354 -7.75 -11.30 4.82
CA ARG A 354 -7.57 -11.15 3.37
C ARG A 354 -8.79 -10.49 2.73
N ASP A 355 -8.54 -9.61 1.76
CA ASP A 355 -9.55 -8.90 0.94
C ASP A 355 -10.48 -7.94 1.71
N ARG A 356 -10.24 -7.71 3.01
CA ARG A 356 -11.07 -6.80 3.83
C ARG A 356 -10.51 -5.39 3.91
N PHE A 357 -10.49 -4.67 2.79
CA PHE A 357 -10.18 -3.23 2.79
C PHE A 357 -11.37 -2.40 3.23
N ALA A 358 -12.54 -2.67 2.65
CA ALA A 358 -13.82 -2.11 3.05
C ALA A 358 -14.94 -3.04 2.59
N GLY A 359 -16.13 -2.89 3.18
CA GLY A 359 -17.29 -3.73 2.88
C GLY A 359 -18.60 -3.01 3.16
N LEU A 360 -19.71 -3.62 2.74
CA LEU A 360 -21.06 -3.13 2.98
C LEU A 360 -21.63 -3.77 4.25
N THR A 361 -21.96 -2.94 5.23
CA THR A 361 -22.52 -3.37 6.51
C THR A 361 -23.99 -3.04 6.59
N ALA A 362 -24.81 -4.02 6.97
CA ALA A 362 -26.23 -3.82 7.25
C ALA A 362 -26.44 -3.16 8.62
N GLY A 363 -27.42 -2.26 8.68
CA GLY A 363 -27.86 -1.64 9.93
C GLY A 363 -28.76 -2.56 10.75
N ILE A 364 -29.72 -1.97 11.47
CA ILE A 364 -30.73 -2.73 12.24
C ILE A 364 -31.68 -3.47 11.30
N GLN A 365 -32.01 -2.86 10.15
CA GLN A 365 -32.78 -3.48 9.09
C GLN A 365 -31.84 -4.24 8.14
N GLU A 366 -32.36 -5.31 7.55
CA GLU A 366 -31.69 -6.02 6.47
C GLU A 366 -31.45 -5.06 5.30
N GLY A 367 -30.23 -5.10 4.75
CA GLY A 367 -29.85 -4.32 3.59
C GLY A 367 -29.66 -5.19 2.36
N GLN A 368 -29.65 -4.54 1.20
CA GLN A 368 -29.49 -5.19 -0.10
C GLN A 368 -28.43 -4.47 -0.93
N ALA A 369 -27.66 -5.23 -1.70
CA ALA A 369 -26.76 -4.71 -2.73
C ALA A 369 -26.99 -5.48 -4.02
N VAL A 370 -27.19 -4.77 -5.13
CA VAL A 370 -27.32 -5.36 -6.46
C VAL A 370 -26.12 -4.94 -7.29
N THR A 371 -25.51 -5.92 -7.94
CA THR A 371 -24.34 -5.66 -8.79
C THR A 371 -24.73 -4.94 -10.07
N GLU A 372 -23.75 -4.31 -10.72
CA GLU A 372 -23.80 -4.08 -12.16
C GLU A 372 -23.78 -5.43 -12.91
N ARG A 373 -23.96 -5.41 -14.23
CA ARG A 373 -23.85 -6.61 -15.07
C ARG A 373 -22.45 -7.21 -14.95
N LEU A 374 -22.36 -8.45 -14.47
CA LEU A 374 -21.12 -9.22 -14.35
C LEU A 374 -21.07 -10.32 -15.40
N THR A 375 -19.88 -10.90 -15.60
CA THR A 375 -19.73 -12.20 -16.27
C THR A 375 -19.48 -13.24 -15.20
N CYS A 376 -20.17 -14.38 -15.26
CA CYS A 376 -19.90 -15.49 -14.36
C CYS A 376 -18.53 -16.10 -14.67
N GLY A 377 -17.53 -15.79 -13.84
CA GLY A 377 -16.15 -16.19 -14.11
C GLY A 377 -15.86 -17.68 -13.92
N ALA A 378 -16.58 -18.34 -13.01
CA ALA A 378 -16.29 -19.71 -12.59
C ALA A 378 -17.49 -20.37 -11.89
N LYS A 379 -17.32 -21.64 -11.52
CA LYS A 379 -18.41 -22.54 -11.11
C LYS A 379 -18.98 -22.23 -9.72
N ARG A 380 -18.20 -21.63 -8.83
CA ARG A 380 -18.57 -21.37 -7.43
C ARG A 380 -18.55 -19.87 -7.15
N LEU A 381 -19.42 -19.43 -6.26
CA LEU A 381 -19.44 -18.06 -5.74
C LEU A 381 -18.99 -18.10 -4.28
N LEU A 382 -17.85 -17.46 -4.00
CA LEU A 382 -17.27 -17.36 -2.67
C LEU A 382 -17.52 -15.96 -2.10
N LEU A 383 -17.87 -15.90 -0.82
CA LEU A 383 -18.16 -14.68 -0.08
C LEU A 383 -17.12 -14.45 1.02
N ASN A 384 -16.63 -13.21 1.09
CA ASN A 384 -15.83 -12.74 2.20
C ASN A 384 -16.69 -11.87 3.12
N LEU A 385 -17.03 -12.39 4.30
CA LEU A 385 -18.03 -11.78 5.17
C LEU A 385 -17.75 -11.92 6.66
N ASN A 386 -18.37 -11.04 7.43
CA ASN A 386 -18.55 -11.18 8.86
C ASN A 386 -20.03 -10.97 9.21
N ALA A 387 -20.78 -12.06 9.30
CA ALA A 387 -22.18 -12.11 9.69
C ALA A 387 -22.35 -13.11 10.86
N ARG A 388 -21.59 -12.95 11.94
CA ARG A 388 -21.68 -13.83 13.12
C ARG A 388 -23.05 -13.79 13.81
N CYS A 389 -23.77 -12.68 13.69
CA CYS A 389 -25.07 -12.46 14.31
C CYS A 389 -26.22 -12.43 13.28
N GLY A 390 -25.96 -12.88 12.05
CA GLY A 390 -26.95 -12.87 10.98
C GLY A 390 -26.49 -13.73 9.81
N GLU A 391 -26.76 -13.29 8.59
CA GLU A 391 -26.53 -14.09 7.39
C GLU A 391 -26.40 -13.23 6.15
N VAL A 392 -25.79 -13.82 5.11
CA VAL A 392 -25.80 -13.30 3.75
C VAL A 392 -26.42 -14.34 2.81
N ALA A 393 -27.41 -13.93 2.03
CA ALA A 393 -28.01 -14.75 0.97
C ALA A 393 -27.88 -14.04 -0.38
N VAL A 394 -27.98 -14.78 -1.48
CA VAL A 394 -27.81 -14.24 -2.84
C VAL A 394 -28.93 -14.70 -3.76
N ASP A 395 -29.55 -13.78 -4.49
CA ASP A 395 -30.28 -14.10 -5.72
C ASP A 395 -29.37 -13.92 -6.94
N VAL A 396 -29.59 -14.73 -7.96
CA VAL A 396 -28.95 -14.60 -9.27
C VAL A 396 -30.00 -14.27 -10.34
N PHE A 397 -29.68 -13.27 -11.16
CA PHE A 397 -30.48 -12.86 -12.31
C PHE A 397 -29.66 -13.05 -13.59
N ASP A 398 -30.30 -13.34 -14.69
CA ASP A 398 -29.65 -13.48 -15.99
C ASP A 398 -29.22 -12.12 -16.58
N GLY A 399 -28.65 -12.13 -17.79
CA GLY A 399 -28.16 -10.94 -18.47
C GLY A 399 -29.23 -9.89 -18.81
N GLU A 400 -30.51 -10.28 -18.82
CA GLU A 400 -31.67 -9.41 -19.05
C GLU A 400 -32.28 -8.90 -17.73
N GLY A 401 -31.79 -9.38 -16.58
CA GLY A 401 -32.26 -8.99 -15.25
C GLY A 401 -33.43 -9.82 -14.74
N GLU A 402 -33.73 -10.96 -15.37
CA GLU A 402 -34.78 -11.88 -14.91
C GLU A 402 -34.23 -12.87 -13.88
N PRO A 403 -34.97 -13.19 -12.79
CA PRO A 403 -34.51 -14.14 -11.78
C PRO A 403 -34.30 -15.53 -12.39
N ILE A 404 -33.15 -16.15 -12.12
CA ILE A 404 -32.88 -17.51 -12.60
C ILE A 404 -33.59 -18.53 -11.68
N PRO A 405 -34.51 -19.37 -12.20
CA PRO A 405 -35.24 -20.32 -11.37
C PRO A 405 -34.30 -21.28 -10.63
N GLY A 406 -34.45 -21.38 -9.31
CA GLY A 406 -33.60 -22.21 -8.46
C GLY A 406 -32.29 -21.56 -8.02
N TYR A 407 -32.06 -20.28 -8.32
CA TYR A 407 -30.96 -19.46 -7.81
C TYR A 407 -31.46 -18.22 -7.04
N GLN A 408 -32.66 -18.32 -6.48
CA GLN A 408 -33.27 -17.25 -5.70
C GLN A 408 -33.02 -17.46 -4.20
N ARG A 409 -33.25 -16.42 -3.40
CA ARG A 409 -33.08 -16.42 -1.94
C ARG A 409 -33.81 -17.57 -1.25
N ALA A 410 -34.98 -17.95 -1.76
CA ALA A 410 -35.75 -19.08 -1.24
C ALA A 410 -35.04 -20.42 -1.40
N ASP A 411 -34.18 -20.55 -2.43
CA ASP A 411 -33.37 -21.74 -2.68
C ASP A 411 -31.95 -21.61 -2.12
N ALA A 412 -31.49 -20.38 -1.83
CA ALA A 412 -30.14 -20.11 -1.33
C ALA A 412 -29.92 -20.76 0.04
N SER A 413 -28.70 -21.26 0.25
CA SER A 413 -28.18 -21.65 1.57
C SER A 413 -27.45 -20.44 2.17
N PRO A 414 -28.08 -19.66 3.07
CA PRO A 414 -27.49 -18.43 3.58
C PRO A 414 -26.22 -18.72 4.38
N VAL A 415 -25.25 -17.81 4.29
CA VAL A 415 -23.96 -17.96 4.94
C VAL A 415 -23.90 -17.11 6.21
N SER A 416 -23.71 -17.76 7.35
CA SER A 416 -23.46 -17.13 8.66
C SER A 416 -22.01 -17.34 9.10
N GLY A 417 -21.51 -16.48 9.99
CA GLY A 417 -20.17 -16.60 10.58
C GLY A 417 -19.17 -15.57 10.07
N ASN A 418 -17.87 -15.87 10.15
CA ASN A 418 -16.81 -14.94 9.76
C ASN A 418 -15.79 -15.67 8.89
N HIS A 419 -15.94 -15.51 7.58
CA HIS A 419 -15.25 -16.31 6.57
C HIS A 419 -14.53 -15.39 5.58
N VAL A 420 -13.37 -15.82 5.11
CA VAL A 420 -12.68 -15.18 3.97
C VAL A 420 -13.14 -15.75 2.64
N ASP A 421 -13.46 -17.05 2.60
CA ASP A 421 -13.93 -17.77 1.41
C ASP A 421 -15.07 -18.72 1.79
N ALA A 422 -16.29 -18.21 1.97
CA ALA A 422 -17.46 -19.06 2.19
C ALA A 422 -18.23 -19.25 0.89
N GLU A 423 -18.42 -20.49 0.48
CA GLU A 423 -19.24 -20.80 -0.69
C GLU A 423 -20.73 -20.59 -0.40
N ILE A 424 -21.43 -19.96 -1.36
CA ILE A 424 -22.89 -19.93 -1.38
C ILE A 424 -23.42 -20.86 -2.47
N THR A 425 -24.46 -21.63 -2.11
CA THR A 425 -25.12 -22.60 -2.99
C THR A 425 -26.63 -22.40 -2.95
N TRP A 426 -27.35 -22.96 -3.93
CA TRP A 426 -28.81 -22.89 -4.01
C TRP A 426 -29.42 -24.29 -4.05
N SER A 427 -29.90 -24.80 -2.92
CA SER A 427 -30.34 -26.19 -2.76
C SER A 427 -29.30 -27.19 -3.29
N GLY A 428 -28.02 -26.92 -3.01
CA GLY A 428 -26.86 -27.69 -3.50
C GLY A 428 -26.42 -27.38 -4.93
N LYS A 429 -27.09 -26.47 -5.66
CA LYS A 429 -26.65 -26.00 -6.98
C LYS A 429 -25.52 -24.99 -6.86
N HIS A 430 -24.68 -24.98 -7.90
CA HIS A 430 -23.56 -24.05 -8.11
C HIS A 430 -23.75 -23.31 -9.43
N LEU A 431 -22.92 -22.31 -9.71
CA LEU A 431 -22.99 -21.50 -10.94
C LEU A 431 -22.40 -22.18 -12.19
N ALA A 432 -21.99 -23.45 -12.11
CA ALA A 432 -21.38 -24.17 -13.24
C ALA A 432 -22.17 -24.06 -14.58
N PRO A 433 -23.53 -24.10 -14.61
CA PRO A 433 -24.29 -23.94 -15.86
C PRO A 433 -24.27 -22.52 -16.44
N HIS A 434 -23.80 -21.53 -15.69
CA HIS A 434 -23.85 -20.11 -16.05
C HIS A 434 -22.46 -19.53 -16.32
N VAL A 435 -21.39 -20.32 -16.25
CA VAL A 435 -20.02 -19.85 -16.51
C VAL A 435 -19.91 -19.25 -17.91
N GLY A 436 -19.37 -18.04 -17.99
CA GLY A 436 -19.27 -17.24 -19.21
C GLY A 436 -20.53 -16.40 -19.53
N GLU A 437 -21.66 -16.67 -18.87
CA GLU A 437 -22.89 -15.92 -19.10
C GLU A 437 -22.91 -14.59 -18.32
N PRO A 438 -23.57 -13.56 -18.86
CA PRO A 438 -23.86 -12.34 -18.12
C PRO A 438 -24.87 -12.60 -17.00
N LEU A 439 -24.65 -12.01 -15.83
CA LEU A 439 -25.57 -12.11 -14.70
C LEU A 439 -25.55 -10.85 -13.81
N TYR A 440 -26.57 -10.74 -12.95
CA TYR A 440 -26.57 -9.82 -11.81
C TYR A 440 -26.70 -10.62 -10.51
N LEU A 441 -26.05 -10.15 -9.44
CA LEU A 441 -26.17 -10.72 -8.11
C LEU A 441 -26.90 -9.72 -7.21
N ARG A 442 -27.89 -10.19 -6.46
CA ARG A 442 -28.46 -9.43 -5.33
C ARG A 442 -28.07 -10.08 -4.02
N PHE A 443 -27.26 -9.38 -3.25
CA PHE A 443 -26.88 -9.77 -1.90
C PHE A 443 -27.90 -9.24 -0.90
N TRP A 444 -28.38 -10.11 -0.03
CA TRP A 444 -29.17 -9.77 1.15
C TRP A 444 -28.26 -9.90 2.36
N ILE A 445 -28.13 -8.84 3.15
CA ILE A 445 -27.21 -8.80 4.29
C ILE A 445 -28.01 -8.46 5.54
N LYS A 446 -27.98 -9.37 6.52
CA LYS A 446 -28.62 -9.18 7.82
C LYS A 446 -27.58 -9.27 8.92
N TYR A 447 -27.48 -8.23 9.76
CA TYR A 447 -26.55 -8.16 10.89
C TYR A 447 -25.12 -8.61 10.58
N GLY A 448 -24.55 -8.06 9.50
CA GLY A 448 -23.21 -8.43 9.05
C GLY A 448 -22.62 -7.46 8.03
N THR A 449 -21.39 -7.75 7.64
CA THR A 449 -20.63 -7.04 6.61
C THR A 449 -20.20 -8.00 5.51
N LEU A 450 -20.45 -7.64 4.26
CA LEU A 450 -19.87 -8.30 3.07
C LEU A 450 -18.72 -7.44 2.55
N PHE A 451 -17.51 -8.00 2.49
CA PHE A 451 -16.28 -7.28 2.09
C PHE A 451 -15.94 -7.48 0.62
N ALA A 452 -16.13 -8.69 0.12
CA ALA A 452 -15.82 -9.06 -1.26
C ALA A 452 -16.62 -10.31 -1.65
N PHE A 453 -16.69 -10.55 -2.95
CA PHE A 453 -17.13 -11.82 -3.51
C PHE A 453 -16.17 -12.24 -4.64
N ARG A 454 -16.06 -13.55 -4.88
CA ARG A 454 -15.17 -14.11 -5.89
C ARG A 454 -15.83 -15.25 -6.66
N PHE A 455 -15.71 -15.28 -7.98
CA PHE A 455 -15.95 -16.49 -8.74
C PHE A 455 -14.72 -17.40 -8.67
N ALA A 456 -14.89 -18.67 -8.28
CA ALA A 456 -13.79 -19.63 -8.19
C ALA A 456 -14.18 -21.00 -8.75
N ASP A 457 -13.19 -21.74 -9.25
CA ASP A 457 -13.34 -23.14 -9.70
C ASP A 457 -13.35 -24.12 -8.53
#